data_AF-A0A0G0QQL1-F1
#
_entry.id   AF-A0A0G0QQL1-F1
#
_cell.length_a   1.000
_cell.length_b   1.000
_cell.length_c   1.000
_cell.angle_alpha   90.00
_cell.angle_beta   90.00
_cell.angle_gamma   90.00
#
_symmetry.space_group_name_H-M   'P 1'
#
loop_
_entity.id
_entity.type
_entity.pdbx_description
1 polymer ?
#
loop_
_entity_poly.entity_id
_entity_poly.type
_entity_poly.pdbx_seq_one_letter_code
_entity_poly.pdbx_strand_id
1 'polypeptide(L)'
;MKKLILAFAIGILSAMPSLSFAIEEKFFEFATDVGVPIAVPTNSVAVQAFTVHNDSIHAVDVWFDNVGSSGSATVALLSSTNAVLASRTVTVSHADPFYAGERLHVNFNKTIGVTSGALYKIRITSATPSLRLYGVKRVEFIEHNAPYVLSDSVGASLLNDEVQVAVFKFALYEENDIEPPIITNATSTIAGPDAIRISFNANELVDKRIEYTLTGSGDVSAVDFTGNYAICFEDTYSCPTTIPTQRDSVYTYRLTVRDSMGNESFFDGSFMSWKPGTPTPIDEPVPEDASPATPTEPIVEPLVISQAQVVSTDTHSAKITWETNRAADSVLIISTDSLGVNDIATVRDDTHELVHTLTANVALVANANYYATVLSRDAQAVLGVQALSFLIPASSTEIISEQPSSGVVVFASTANGTQAPVLTWQASSLGEPRNGYRVDVIDAQGNLVRSITVAAGNHSVAIDELEGGAYQAIVYANNDGVLEKIAKPVAVVVKKPVIDTYALIKKPIVYIPSTLFVMLIAGLFVYSRRQRKVKTAL
;
A
#
# COMPACT_ATOMS: atom_id res chain seq x y z
N MET A 1 39.64 47.83 33.48
CA MET A 1 39.14 47.19 32.24
C MET A 1 38.92 45.69 32.37
N LYS A 2 39.88 44.87 32.85
CA LYS A 2 39.69 43.41 32.97
C LYS A 2 38.49 42.96 33.82
N LYS A 3 38.16 43.66 34.91
CA LYS A 3 36.98 43.35 35.76
C LYS A 3 35.63 43.74 35.12
N LEU A 4 35.61 44.68 34.18
CA LEU A 4 34.38 45.14 33.50
C LEU A 4 34.03 44.19 32.34
N ILE A 5 35.04 43.65 31.64
CA ILE A 5 34.85 42.66 30.56
C ILE A 5 34.34 41.32 31.12
N LEU A 6 34.82 40.90 32.30
CA LEU A 6 34.36 39.67 32.95
C LEU A 6 32.89 39.78 33.41
N ALA A 7 32.48 40.95 33.93
CA ALA A 7 31.08 41.18 34.31
C ALA A 7 30.14 41.23 33.09
N PHE A 8 30.60 41.78 31.95
CA PHE A 8 29.84 41.80 30.70
C PHE A 8 29.71 40.40 30.07
N ALA A 9 30.76 39.58 30.14
CA ALA A 9 30.72 38.19 29.65
C ALA A 9 29.78 37.30 30.48
N ILE A 10 29.74 37.47 31.81
CA ILE A 10 28.82 36.74 32.69
C ILE A 10 27.37 37.24 32.51
N GLY A 11 27.18 38.55 32.28
CA GLY A 11 25.87 39.13 31.98
C GLY A 11 25.28 38.68 30.64
N ILE A 12 26.12 38.46 29.61
CA ILE A 12 25.67 37.91 28.32
C ILE A 12 25.35 36.42 28.44
N LEU A 13 26.12 35.64 29.20
CA LEU A 13 25.82 34.22 29.44
C LEU A 13 24.54 33.97 30.26
N SER A 14 24.09 34.95 31.06
CA SER A 14 22.87 34.86 31.88
C SER A 14 21.63 35.49 31.22
N ALA A 15 21.80 36.15 30.08
CA ALA A 15 20.70 36.70 29.26
C ALA A 15 20.42 35.86 28.01
N MET A 16 21.17 34.78 27.76
CA MET A 16 20.78 33.77 26.78
C MET A 16 19.56 33.04 27.33
N PRO A 17 18.44 32.99 26.61
CA PRO A 17 17.30 32.20 27.05
C PRO A 17 17.77 30.75 27.11
N SER A 18 17.78 30.18 28.30
CA SER A 18 17.89 28.75 28.51
C SER A 18 16.61 28.11 27.94
N LEU A 19 16.55 27.98 26.62
CA LEU A 19 15.54 27.19 25.93
C LEU A 19 15.98 25.74 26.03
N SER A 20 15.77 25.15 27.20
CA SER A 20 15.56 23.72 27.33
C SER A 20 14.19 23.58 27.94
N PHE A 21 13.17 23.74 27.10
CA PHE A 21 11.95 23.01 27.33
C PHE A 21 12.27 21.62 26.78
N ALA A 22 12.50 20.64 27.65
CA ALA A 22 12.29 19.25 27.27
C ALA A 22 10.78 19.16 26.98
N ILE A 23 10.42 19.39 25.72
CA ILE A 23 9.05 19.27 25.26
C ILE A 23 8.89 17.78 25.00
N GLU A 24 8.12 17.13 25.86
CA GLU A 24 7.60 15.82 25.56
C GLU A 24 6.76 15.93 24.27
N GLU A 25 7.16 15.21 23.22
CA GLU A 25 6.49 15.23 21.93
C GLU A 25 5.63 13.98 21.76
N LYS A 26 4.39 14.16 21.31
CA LYS A 26 3.51 13.07 20.91
C LYS A 26 3.77 12.75 19.44
N PHE A 27 4.46 11.64 19.18
CA PHE A 27 4.75 11.22 17.81
C PHE A 27 3.74 10.21 17.25
N PHE A 28 2.93 9.58 18.10
CA PHE A 28 1.93 8.60 17.67
C PHE A 28 0.67 8.66 18.54
N GLU A 29 -0.51 8.62 17.92
CA GLU A 29 -1.79 8.39 18.59
C GLU A 29 -2.67 7.49 17.74
N PHE A 30 -3.24 6.48 18.37
CA PHE A 30 -4.22 5.59 17.78
C PHE A 30 -5.63 5.91 18.33
N ALA A 31 -6.64 5.91 17.45
CA ALA A 31 -8.06 6.15 17.76
C ALA A 31 -8.37 7.51 18.43
N THR A 32 -8.19 8.61 17.70
CA THR A 32 -8.31 10.00 18.21
C THR A 32 -9.71 10.38 18.71
N ASP A 33 -10.78 9.95 18.05
CA ASP A 33 -12.07 10.66 18.15
C ASP A 33 -13.24 9.91 18.80
N VAL A 34 -13.20 8.57 18.94
CA VAL A 34 -14.29 7.78 19.54
C VAL A 34 -13.76 6.51 20.20
N GLY A 35 -14.35 6.08 21.33
CA GLY A 35 -13.98 4.83 21.99
C GLY A 35 -15.14 4.04 22.59
N VAL A 36 -15.11 2.72 22.42
CA VAL A 36 -15.92 1.73 23.12
C VAL A 36 -15.21 1.37 24.44
N PRO A 37 -15.90 1.47 25.59
CA PRO A 37 -15.33 1.09 26.87
C PRO A 37 -15.27 -0.43 27.02
N ILE A 38 -14.13 -0.95 27.43
CA ILE A 38 -13.84 -2.37 27.66
C ILE A 38 -13.56 -2.54 29.14
N ALA A 39 -14.32 -3.40 29.82
CA ALA A 39 -14.13 -3.64 31.24
C ALA A 39 -12.80 -4.35 31.51
N VAL A 40 -12.05 -3.84 32.50
CA VAL A 40 -10.81 -4.43 32.99
C VAL A 40 -11.05 -4.82 34.45
N PRO A 41 -11.45 -6.08 34.72
CA PRO A 41 -11.74 -6.55 36.07
C PRO A 41 -10.57 -6.31 37.04
N THR A 42 -10.86 -6.20 38.33
CA THR A 42 -9.81 -6.09 39.35
C THR A 42 -8.82 -7.25 39.25
N ASN A 43 -7.52 -6.95 39.31
CA ASN A 43 -6.41 -7.91 39.17
C ASN A 43 -6.32 -8.58 37.79
N SER A 44 -7.00 -8.04 36.77
CA SER A 44 -6.80 -8.47 35.38
C SER A 44 -5.63 -7.75 34.73
N VAL A 45 -5.17 -8.31 33.61
CA VAL A 45 -4.10 -7.80 32.79
C VAL A 45 -4.64 -7.45 31.41
N ALA A 46 -4.62 -6.18 31.06
CA ALA A 46 -4.90 -5.70 29.72
C ALA A 46 -3.58 -5.51 28.96
N VAL A 47 -3.53 -5.92 27.68
CA VAL A 47 -2.34 -5.78 26.83
C VAL A 47 -2.74 -5.18 25.49
N GLN A 48 -2.00 -4.19 25.00
CA GLN A 48 -2.12 -3.65 23.65
C GLN A 48 -0.81 -3.89 22.89
N ALA A 49 -0.84 -4.63 21.78
CA ALA A 49 0.32 -4.80 20.91
C ALA A 49 0.41 -3.69 19.86
N PHE A 50 1.61 -3.25 19.50
CA PHE A 50 1.83 -2.23 18.48
C PHE A 50 3.24 -2.32 17.89
N THR A 51 3.40 -1.82 16.68
CA THR A 51 4.68 -1.60 15.99
C THR A 51 4.89 -0.09 15.92
N VAL A 52 6.13 0.36 16.15
CA VAL A 52 6.46 1.78 16.14
C VAL A 52 7.61 2.05 15.18
N HIS A 53 7.54 3.16 14.45
CA HIS A 53 8.61 3.66 13.58
C HIS A 53 9.21 4.90 14.23
N ASN A 54 9.73 4.71 15.44
CA ASN A 54 10.50 5.66 16.24
C ASN A 54 11.63 4.82 16.90
N ASP A 55 12.68 5.45 17.40
CA ASP A 55 13.78 4.84 18.15
C ASP A 55 13.69 5.11 19.66
N SER A 56 12.75 5.95 20.12
CA SER A 56 12.57 6.21 21.54
C SER A 56 11.10 6.26 22.00
N ILE A 57 10.86 5.88 23.26
CA ILE A 57 9.57 6.07 23.95
C ILE A 57 9.86 6.55 25.37
N HIS A 58 9.25 7.65 25.78
CA HIS A 58 9.30 8.19 27.14
C HIS A 58 7.99 8.02 27.90
N ALA A 59 6.84 8.20 27.25
CA ALA A 59 5.54 8.12 27.92
C ALA A 59 4.47 7.47 27.05
N VAL A 60 3.39 7.08 27.72
CA VAL A 60 2.20 6.49 27.12
C VAL A 60 0.95 7.16 27.69
N ASP A 61 0.02 7.53 26.81
CA ASP A 61 -1.36 7.82 27.20
C ASP A 61 -2.25 6.61 26.97
N VAL A 62 -3.17 6.37 27.89
CA VAL A 62 -4.31 5.46 27.71
C VAL A 62 -5.58 6.16 28.16
N TRP A 63 -6.73 5.80 27.61
CA TRP A 63 -8.01 6.42 27.95
C TRP A 63 -8.85 5.49 28.79
N PHE A 64 -9.41 6.00 29.88
CA PHE A 64 -10.11 5.20 30.86
C PHE A 64 -11.34 5.89 31.45
N ASP A 65 -12.19 5.11 32.11
CA ASP A 65 -13.04 5.62 33.18
C ASP A 65 -13.02 4.67 34.37
N ASN A 66 -13.47 5.16 35.52
CA ASN A 66 -13.53 4.40 36.76
C ASN A 66 -14.64 4.95 37.65
N VAL A 67 -15.84 4.39 37.52
CA VAL A 67 -16.97 4.75 38.38
C VAL A 67 -16.83 4.25 39.83
N GLY A 68 -15.82 3.42 40.10
CA GLY A 68 -15.50 2.91 41.44
C GLY A 68 -14.68 3.90 42.26
N SER A 69 -14.16 3.42 43.40
CA SER A 69 -13.19 4.18 44.20
C SER A 69 -11.85 4.30 43.47
N SER A 70 -11.09 5.36 43.78
CA SER A 70 -9.71 5.49 43.30
C SER A 70 -8.87 4.27 43.66
N GLY A 71 -7.98 3.87 42.76
CA GLY A 71 -7.09 2.73 42.90
C GLY A 71 -5.74 2.99 42.27
N SER A 72 -5.01 1.91 41.98
CA SER A 72 -3.74 1.98 41.26
C SER A 72 -3.75 1.07 40.04
N ALA A 73 -3.03 1.50 39.02
CA ALA A 73 -2.70 0.69 37.85
C ALA A 73 -1.21 0.77 37.58
N THR A 74 -0.62 -0.35 37.21
CA THR A 74 0.75 -0.43 36.71
C THR A 74 0.73 -0.53 35.20
N VAL A 75 1.31 0.47 34.53
CA VAL A 75 1.51 0.48 33.08
C VAL A 75 2.95 0.09 32.80
N ALA A 76 3.16 -0.89 31.93
CA ALA A 76 4.47 -1.40 31.55
C ALA A 76 4.62 -1.45 30.03
N LEU A 77 5.79 -1.02 29.54
CA LEU A 77 6.22 -1.23 28.17
C LEU A 77 6.99 -2.55 28.09
N LEU A 78 6.59 -3.41 27.17
CA LEU A 78 7.18 -4.74 26.97
C LEU A 78 7.78 -4.87 25.57
N SER A 79 8.83 -5.67 25.45
CA SER A 79 9.32 -6.17 24.15
C SER A 79 8.37 -7.20 23.53
N SER A 80 8.63 -7.59 22.28
CA SER A 80 7.96 -8.70 21.60
C SER A 80 7.99 -10.02 22.39
N THR A 81 9.06 -10.26 23.15
CA THR A 81 9.27 -11.44 24.01
C THR A 81 8.69 -11.30 25.42
N ASN A 82 7.87 -10.28 25.68
CA ASN A 82 7.26 -9.94 26.97
C ASN A 82 8.24 -9.51 28.08
N ALA A 83 9.48 -9.16 27.73
CA ALA A 83 10.42 -8.58 28.71
C ALA A 83 9.98 -7.16 29.08
N VAL A 84 9.94 -6.83 30.37
CA VAL A 84 9.58 -5.47 30.84
C VAL A 84 10.74 -4.53 30.58
N LEU A 85 10.54 -3.55 29.69
CA LEU A 85 11.51 -2.52 29.34
C LEU A 85 11.43 -1.32 30.31
N ALA A 86 10.20 -0.94 30.65
CA ALA A 86 9.88 0.07 31.67
C ALA A 86 8.51 -0.20 32.29
N SER A 87 8.29 0.31 33.49
CA SER A 87 6.98 0.26 34.15
C SER A 87 6.82 1.37 35.16
N ARG A 88 5.59 1.83 35.35
CA ARG A 88 5.23 2.80 36.39
C ARG A 88 3.86 2.48 36.96
N THR A 89 3.74 2.58 38.27
CA THR A 89 2.45 2.54 38.96
C THR A 89 1.92 3.95 39.13
N VAL A 90 0.69 4.18 38.69
CA VAL A 90 -0.01 5.46 38.75
C VAL A 90 -1.31 5.31 39.51
N THR A 91 -1.81 6.43 40.04
CA THR A 91 -3.13 6.48 40.68
C THR A 91 -4.19 6.61 39.60
N VAL A 92 -5.21 5.76 39.67
CA VAL A 92 -6.39 5.84 38.82
C VAL A 92 -7.51 6.41 39.67
N SER A 93 -7.85 7.68 39.46
CA SER A 93 -8.92 8.36 40.20
C SER A 93 -10.30 7.83 39.82
N HIS A 94 -11.30 8.17 40.62
CA HIS A 94 -12.69 8.10 40.16
C HIS A 94 -12.87 9.00 38.93
N ALA A 95 -13.49 8.46 37.88
CA ALA A 95 -13.77 9.16 36.64
C ALA A 95 -15.12 8.69 36.09
N ASP A 96 -16.04 9.63 35.89
CA ASP A 96 -17.34 9.34 35.30
C ASP A 96 -17.19 8.92 33.82
N PRO A 97 -18.13 8.11 33.29
CA PRO A 97 -18.07 7.69 31.89
C PRO A 97 -18.15 8.87 30.92
N PHE A 98 -17.25 8.91 29.94
CA PHE A 98 -17.22 9.92 28.88
C PHE A 98 -17.03 9.25 27.53
N TYR A 99 -17.54 9.81 26.43
CA TYR A 99 -17.60 9.10 25.14
C TYR A 99 -16.22 8.68 24.55
N ALA A 100 -15.12 9.25 25.04
CA ALA A 100 -13.76 8.86 24.68
C ALA A 100 -12.87 8.50 25.90
N GLY A 101 -13.44 8.46 27.11
CA GLY A 101 -12.70 8.30 28.36
C GLY A 101 -11.88 9.52 28.78
N GLU A 102 -11.36 9.48 30.01
CA GLU A 102 -10.38 10.41 30.55
C GLU A 102 -8.96 9.92 30.25
N ARG A 103 -8.05 10.86 29.96
CA ARG A 103 -6.67 10.58 29.59
C ARG A 103 -5.82 10.27 30.82
N LEU A 104 -5.22 9.08 30.86
CA LEU A 104 -4.20 8.70 31.83
C LEU A 104 -2.83 8.76 31.17
N HIS A 105 -2.09 9.83 31.49
CA HIS A 105 -0.74 10.04 31.00
C HIS A 105 0.31 9.42 31.94
N VAL A 106 1.18 8.57 31.40
CA VAL A 106 2.17 7.80 32.17
C VAL A 106 3.57 7.99 31.63
N ASN A 107 4.33 8.87 32.28
CA ASN A 107 5.77 9.05 32.07
C ASN A 107 6.57 7.86 32.61
N PHE A 108 7.45 7.24 31.84
CA PHE A 108 8.39 6.28 32.40
C PHE A 108 9.53 7.00 33.14
N ASN A 109 10.28 6.27 33.97
CA ASN A 109 11.36 6.86 34.77
C ASN A 109 12.63 7.16 33.93
N LYS A 110 12.62 6.78 32.66
CA LYS A 110 13.69 6.98 31.68
C LYS A 110 13.09 6.84 30.29
N THR A 111 13.71 7.49 29.30
CA THR A 111 13.46 7.21 27.88
C THR A 111 13.96 5.81 27.54
N ILE A 112 13.18 5.06 26.76
CA ILE A 112 13.44 3.68 26.36
C ILE A 112 13.81 3.68 24.89
N GLY A 113 15.02 3.21 24.56
CA GLY A 113 15.39 2.92 23.19
C GLY A 113 14.56 1.75 22.64
N VAL A 114 13.92 1.97 21.50
CA VAL A 114 13.14 1.00 20.74
C VAL A 114 13.74 0.86 19.33
N THR A 115 13.33 -0.17 18.61
CA THR A 115 13.78 -0.43 17.25
C THR A 115 12.63 -0.16 16.31
N SER A 116 12.85 0.72 15.34
CA SER A 116 11.87 1.02 14.30
C SER A 116 11.40 -0.25 13.60
N GLY A 117 10.08 -0.39 13.42
CA GLY A 117 9.43 -1.56 12.83
C GLY A 117 9.33 -2.79 13.75
N ALA A 118 9.86 -2.74 14.98
CA ALA A 118 9.72 -3.86 15.92
C ALA A 118 8.40 -3.83 16.70
N LEU A 119 7.94 -5.02 17.11
CA LEU A 119 6.72 -5.20 17.90
C LEU A 119 6.98 -4.96 19.40
N TYR A 120 6.12 -4.15 20.01
CA TYR A 120 6.08 -3.84 21.44
C TYR A 120 4.67 -4.04 22.01
N LYS A 121 4.56 -3.99 23.35
CA LYS A 121 3.26 -4.10 24.03
C LYS A 121 3.15 -3.13 25.20
N ILE A 122 1.99 -2.49 25.35
CA ILE A 122 1.59 -1.80 26.58
C ILE A 122 0.82 -2.80 27.43
N ARG A 123 1.27 -3.06 28.65
CA ARG A 123 0.55 -3.90 29.62
C ARG A 123 0.05 -3.04 30.77
N ILE A 124 -1.24 -3.16 31.08
CA ILE A 124 -1.91 -2.48 32.19
C ILE A 124 -2.40 -3.53 33.16
N THR A 125 -1.90 -3.48 34.39
CA THR A 125 -2.38 -4.32 35.50
C THR A 125 -3.05 -3.43 36.53
N SER A 126 -4.34 -3.63 36.76
CA SER A 126 -5.15 -2.73 37.60
C SER A 126 -5.66 -3.43 38.85
N ALA A 127 -5.50 -2.79 40.01
CA ALA A 127 -6.18 -3.16 41.25
C ALA A 127 -7.47 -2.34 41.45
N THR A 128 -7.91 -1.60 40.43
CA THR A 128 -9.05 -0.68 40.51
C THR A 128 -10.37 -1.42 40.20
N PRO A 129 -11.42 -1.26 41.02
CA PRO A 129 -12.60 -2.13 40.99
C PRO A 129 -13.56 -1.94 39.80
N SER A 130 -13.47 -0.84 39.06
CA SER A 130 -14.37 -0.55 37.94
C SER A 130 -13.65 0.13 36.79
N LEU A 131 -12.39 -0.23 36.56
CA LEU A 131 -11.63 0.29 35.44
C LEU A 131 -12.24 -0.17 34.12
N ARG A 132 -12.46 0.78 33.21
CA ARG A 132 -12.70 0.49 31.80
C ARG A 132 -11.66 1.22 30.96
N LEU A 133 -11.13 0.55 29.95
CA LEU A 133 -10.24 1.15 28.97
C LEU A 133 -11.00 1.40 27.68
N TYR A 134 -10.79 2.56 27.07
CA TYR A 134 -11.44 2.92 25.81
C TYR A 134 -10.63 2.40 24.63
N GLY A 135 -11.33 2.04 23.56
CA GLY A 135 -10.72 1.51 22.34
C GLY A 135 -11.68 1.51 21.16
N VAL A 136 -11.24 1.13 19.97
CA VAL A 136 -12.11 1.01 18.78
C VAL A 136 -12.34 -0.45 18.44
N LYS A 137 -13.54 -0.79 17.95
CA LYS A 137 -13.84 -2.16 17.52
C LYS A 137 -12.99 -2.52 16.32
N ARG A 138 -12.48 -3.75 16.28
CA ARG A 138 -11.76 -4.30 15.11
C ARG A 138 -12.67 -4.64 13.96
N VAL A 139 -13.93 -4.91 14.28
CA VAL A 139 -14.98 -5.20 13.34
C VAL A 139 -16.00 -4.09 13.52
N GLU A 140 -15.77 -2.96 12.86
CA GLU A 140 -16.88 -2.06 12.60
C GLU A 140 -17.65 -2.65 11.41
N PHE A 141 -18.94 -2.91 11.60
CA PHE A 141 -19.82 -3.10 10.45
C PHE A 141 -19.66 -1.85 9.59
N ILE A 142 -19.28 -2.03 8.32
CA ILE A 142 -19.32 -0.97 7.32
C ILE A 142 -20.79 -0.62 7.08
N GLU A 143 -21.40 0.11 8.02
CA GLU A 143 -22.59 0.89 7.74
C GLU A 143 -22.10 2.26 7.26
N HIS A 144 -22.23 2.49 5.95
CA HIS A 144 -21.89 3.72 5.24
C HIS A 144 -20.40 4.07 5.11
N ASN A 145 -19.78 3.69 3.98
CA ASN A 145 -18.77 4.43 3.19
C ASN A 145 -17.64 5.21 3.90
N ALA A 146 -17.31 4.93 5.16
CA ALA A 146 -16.15 5.51 5.84
C ALA A 146 -14.98 4.51 5.78
N PRO A 147 -13.88 4.83 5.09
CA PRO A 147 -12.68 3.99 5.09
C PRO A 147 -11.92 4.23 6.41
N TYR A 148 -12.28 3.53 7.48
CA TYR A 148 -11.40 3.42 8.64
C TYR A 148 -10.65 2.10 8.57
N VAL A 149 -9.45 2.14 7.98
CA VAL A 149 -8.51 1.02 8.02
C VAL A 149 -7.78 1.13 9.35
N LEU A 150 -7.89 0.10 10.20
CA LEU A 150 -7.02 -0.02 11.37
C LEU A 150 -5.56 -0.01 10.88
N SER A 151 -4.75 0.91 11.40
CA SER A 151 -3.33 0.96 11.07
C SER A 151 -2.68 -0.41 11.29
N ASP A 152 -1.97 -0.95 10.29
CA ASP A 152 -1.22 -2.21 10.37
C ASP A 152 -0.18 -2.19 11.50
N SER A 153 0.16 -1.00 11.99
CA SER A 153 1.01 -0.78 13.15
C SER A 153 0.36 -1.09 14.50
N VAL A 154 -0.94 -1.40 14.57
CA VAL A 154 -1.63 -1.68 15.84
C VAL A 154 -2.19 -3.10 15.86
N GLY A 155 -1.63 -3.91 16.75
CA GLY A 155 -2.01 -5.31 16.94
C GLY A 155 -3.27 -5.49 17.79
N ALA A 156 -3.63 -6.75 18.02
CA ALA A 156 -4.75 -7.09 18.89
C ALA A 156 -4.54 -6.61 20.33
N SER A 157 -5.65 -6.32 21.01
CA SER A 157 -5.63 -6.19 22.46
C SER A 157 -6.04 -7.50 23.14
N LEU A 158 -5.50 -7.73 24.33
CA LEU A 158 -5.75 -8.91 25.15
C LEU A 158 -6.28 -8.46 26.52
N LEU A 159 -7.17 -9.25 27.10
CA LEU A 159 -7.55 -9.19 28.51
C LEU A 159 -7.37 -10.58 29.11
N ASN A 160 -6.44 -10.73 30.05
CA ASN A 160 -6.05 -12.03 30.61
C ASN A 160 -5.74 -13.07 29.53
N ASP A 161 -4.95 -12.66 28.53
CA ASP A 161 -4.57 -13.45 27.35
C ASP A 161 -5.71 -13.79 26.37
N GLU A 162 -6.94 -13.32 26.63
CA GLU A 162 -8.05 -13.44 25.68
C GLU A 162 -8.11 -12.23 24.73
N VAL A 163 -8.13 -12.51 23.42
CA VAL A 163 -8.25 -11.48 22.38
C VAL A 163 -9.58 -10.73 22.51
N GLN A 164 -9.50 -9.41 22.54
CA GLN A 164 -10.67 -8.55 22.57
C GLN A 164 -11.11 -8.15 21.15
N VAL A 165 -12.41 -7.92 21.00
CA VAL A 165 -13.02 -7.40 19.77
C VAL A 165 -12.70 -5.94 19.50
N ALA A 166 -12.02 -5.27 20.43
CA ALA A 166 -11.62 -3.87 20.35
C ALA A 166 -10.13 -3.71 20.66
N VAL A 167 -9.54 -2.65 20.13
CA VAL A 167 -8.12 -2.27 20.30
C VAL A 167 -8.08 -1.06 21.21
N PHE A 168 -7.26 -1.10 22.26
CA PHE A 168 -7.19 0.00 23.22
C PHE A 168 -6.67 1.27 22.55
N LYS A 169 -7.25 2.42 22.92
CA LYS A 169 -6.78 3.74 22.55
C LYS A 169 -5.47 4.03 23.30
N PHE A 170 -4.45 4.48 22.58
CA PHE A 170 -3.20 4.90 23.20
C PHE A 170 -2.47 5.96 22.38
N ALA A 171 -1.59 6.71 23.04
CA ALA A 171 -0.62 7.58 22.38
C ALA A 171 0.78 7.33 22.95
N LEU A 172 1.80 7.55 22.14
CA LEU A 172 3.21 7.39 22.49
C LEU A 172 3.89 8.75 22.40
N TYR A 173 4.83 8.94 23.33
CA TYR A 173 5.57 10.17 23.46
C TYR A 173 7.05 9.89 23.58
N GLU A 174 7.85 10.84 23.14
CA GLU A 174 9.29 10.86 23.32
C GLU A 174 9.72 12.11 24.08
N GLU A 175 10.86 11.99 24.76
CA GLU A 175 11.46 13.10 25.49
C GLU A 175 12.97 12.87 25.56
N ASN A 176 13.73 13.96 25.44
CA ASN A 176 15.20 13.96 25.56
C ASN A 176 15.88 13.01 24.56
N ASP A 177 15.37 12.96 23.33
CA ASP A 177 16.05 12.25 22.26
C ASP A 177 17.32 13.01 21.82
N ILE A 178 18.37 12.25 21.62
CA ILE A 178 19.70 12.70 21.20
C ILE A 178 20.18 11.96 19.95
N GLU A 179 19.45 10.95 19.50
CA GLU A 179 19.80 10.19 18.31
C GLU A 179 19.30 10.96 17.08
N PRO A 180 20.12 11.11 16.03
CA PRO A 180 19.64 11.72 14.80
C PRO A 180 18.74 10.78 13.99
N PRO A 181 17.85 11.34 13.15
CA PRO A 181 17.00 10.51 12.30
C PRO A 181 17.80 9.61 11.36
N ILE A 182 17.31 8.41 11.09
CA ILE A 182 17.89 7.47 10.14
C ILE A 182 17.19 7.62 8.79
N ILE A 183 17.92 8.15 7.79
CA ILE A 183 17.43 8.25 6.41
C ILE A 183 17.56 6.89 5.71
N THR A 184 16.48 6.42 5.10
CA THR A 184 16.45 5.23 4.22
C THR A 184 15.84 5.56 2.86
N ASN A 185 16.04 4.69 1.87
CA ASN A 185 15.42 4.74 0.53
C ASN A 185 15.51 6.11 -0.19
N ALA A 186 16.56 6.88 0.09
CA ALA A 186 16.80 8.16 -0.57
C ALA A 186 17.08 7.97 -2.06
N THR A 187 16.23 8.51 -2.90
CA THR A 187 16.27 8.37 -4.36
C THR A 187 16.02 9.70 -5.05
N SER A 188 16.49 9.83 -6.29
CA SER A 188 16.21 10.97 -7.16
C SER A 188 15.59 10.48 -8.46
N THR A 189 14.49 11.11 -8.87
CA THR A 189 13.73 10.74 -10.06
C THR A 189 13.42 11.97 -10.89
N ILE A 190 13.37 11.81 -12.21
CA ILE A 190 13.06 12.93 -13.12
C ILE A 190 11.58 13.26 -12.99
N ALA A 191 11.29 14.48 -12.53
CA ALA A 191 9.93 15.00 -12.40
C ALA A 191 9.49 15.78 -13.65
N GLY A 192 10.43 16.27 -14.44
CA GLY A 192 10.17 17.00 -15.68
C GLY A 192 11.46 17.51 -16.33
N PRO A 193 11.36 18.27 -17.43
CA PRO A 193 12.54 18.79 -18.14
C PRO A 193 13.42 19.68 -17.26
N ASP A 194 12.83 20.42 -16.32
CA ASP A 194 13.53 21.40 -15.49
C ASP A 194 13.39 21.08 -13.99
N ALA A 195 13.09 19.83 -13.64
CA ALA A 195 12.80 19.43 -12.26
C ALA A 195 13.22 17.99 -11.92
N ILE A 196 13.77 17.80 -10.73
CA ILE A 196 14.00 16.50 -10.10
C ILE A 196 13.14 16.37 -8.84
N ARG A 197 12.65 15.15 -8.58
CA ARG A 197 12.00 14.77 -7.32
C ARG A 197 12.96 13.91 -6.51
N ILE A 198 13.30 14.38 -5.32
CA ILE A 198 14.03 13.60 -4.31
C ILE A 198 13.00 13.02 -3.35
N SER A 199 13.06 11.71 -3.13
CA SER A 199 12.17 10.99 -2.21
C SER A 199 13.00 10.19 -1.23
N PHE A 200 12.55 10.07 0.02
CA PHE A 200 13.26 9.32 1.07
C PHE A 200 12.27 8.82 2.14
N ASN A 201 12.77 8.01 3.05
CA ASN A 201 12.10 7.59 4.28
C ASN A 201 12.96 7.96 5.51
N ALA A 202 12.31 8.06 6.68
CA ALA A 202 12.94 8.26 7.97
C ALA A 202 12.31 7.35 9.03
N ASN A 203 13.05 7.04 10.09
CA ASN A 203 12.58 6.23 11.21
C ASN A 203 11.87 7.05 12.31
N GLU A 204 11.53 8.31 12.06
CA GLU A 204 10.87 9.23 13.00
C GLU A 204 10.25 10.43 12.24
N LEU A 205 9.62 11.36 12.96
CA LEU A 205 9.02 12.57 12.39
C LEU A 205 10.10 13.58 12.02
N VAL A 206 10.17 13.98 10.75
CA VAL A 206 11.26 14.86 10.29
C VAL A 206 10.80 16.06 9.48
N ASP A 207 11.50 17.17 9.66
CA ASP A 207 11.58 18.27 8.70
C ASP A 207 12.82 18.06 7.81
N LYS A 208 12.86 18.69 6.64
CA LYS A 208 13.86 18.42 5.62
C LYS A 208 14.41 19.70 5.00
N ARG A 209 15.70 19.64 4.67
CA ARG A 209 16.41 20.62 3.86
C ARG A 209 17.17 19.91 2.74
N ILE A 210 17.15 20.48 1.54
CA ILE A 210 17.93 19.96 0.42
C ILE A 210 18.83 21.06 -0.10
N GLU A 211 20.13 20.88 0.02
CA GLU A 211 21.15 21.71 -0.62
C GLU A 211 21.62 21.01 -1.89
N TYR A 212 21.68 21.70 -3.02
CA TYR A 212 22.07 21.12 -4.30
C TYR A 212 22.91 22.09 -5.13
N THR A 213 23.91 21.51 -5.80
CA THR A 213 24.95 22.25 -6.52
C THR A 213 25.09 21.69 -7.91
N LEU A 214 25.04 22.56 -8.92
CA LEU A 214 25.39 22.21 -10.28
C LEU A 214 26.90 21.94 -10.34
N THR A 215 27.30 20.75 -10.78
CA THR A 215 28.70 20.34 -10.80
C THR A 215 29.54 21.32 -11.62
N GLY A 216 30.54 21.94 -10.98
CA GLY A 216 31.44 22.91 -11.60
C GLY A 216 30.97 24.37 -11.57
N SER A 217 29.75 24.67 -11.10
CA SER A 217 29.28 26.06 -10.92
C SER A 217 29.87 26.73 -9.67
N GLY A 218 29.98 25.97 -8.56
CA GLY A 218 30.32 26.52 -7.25
C GLY A 218 29.15 27.16 -6.49
N ASP A 219 28.00 27.33 -7.13
CA ASP A 219 26.81 27.95 -6.53
C ASP A 219 25.91 26.89 -5.87
N VAL A 220 25.60 27.09 -4.59
CA VAL A 220 24.71 26.20 -3.82
C VAL A 220 23.30 26.79 -3.82
N SER A 221 22.33 26.00 -4.25
CA SER A 221 20.90 26.29 -4.09
C SER A 221 20.34 25.45 -2.95
N ALA A 222 19.29 25.93 -2.28
CA ALA A 222 18.69 25.21 -1.16
C ALA A 222 17.15 25.30 -1.16
N VAL A 223 16.52 24.22 -0.69
CA VAL A 223 15.16 24.23 -0.13
C VAL A 223 15.32 24.08 1.37
N ASP A 224 15.03 25.14 2.13
CA ASP A 224 15.24 25.19 3.58
C ASP A 224 14.15 24.49 4.38
N PHE A 225 14.48 24.22 5.65
CA PHE A 225 13.55 23.73 6.67
C PHE A 225 12.31 24.62 6.76
N THR A 226 11.16 23.98 6.97
CA THR A 226 9.86 24.66 7.03
C THR A 226 9.34 24.80 8.46
N GLY A 227 9.91 24.06 9.42
CA GLY A 227 9.38 23.87 10.76
C GLY A 227 8.21 22.88 10.84
N ASN A 228 7.89 22.18 9.75
CA ASN A 228 6.83 21.18 9.71
C ASN A 228 7.43 19.77 9.68
N TYR A 229 7.18 19.02 10.75
CA TYR A 229 7.62 17.63 10.90
C TYR A 229 6.61 16.69 10.27
N ALA A 230 7.08 15.80 9.39
CA ALA A 230 6.26 14.91 8.61
C ALA A 230 6.59 13.44 8.88
N ILE A 231 5.57 12.59 8.74
CA ILE A 231 5.73 11.14 8.78
C ILE A 231 6.39 10.69 7.47
N CYS A 232 7.57 10.07 7.58
CA CYS A 232 8.31 9.52 6.44
C CYS A 232 8.62 8.02 6.60
N PHE A 233 7.81 7.28 7.37
CA PHE A 233 8.10 5.90 7.73
C PHE A 233 8.14 4.96 6.52
N GLU A 234 9.11 4.04 6.52
CA GLU A 234 9.16 2.94 5.56
C GLU A 234 7.84 2.16 5.58
N ASP A 235 7.44 1.64 4.42
CA ASP A 235 6.17 0.94 4.17
C ASP A 235 4.87 1.75 4.40
N THR A 236 4.95 2.98 4.91
CA THR A 236 3.78 3.84 5.15
C THR A 236 3.76 5.07 4.23
N TYR A 237 4.79 5.93 4.32
CA TYR A 237 4.85 7.20 3.60
C TYR A 237 6.29 7.55 3.20
N SER A 238 6.52 7.83 1.92
CA SER A 238 7.78 8.45 1.47
C SER A 238 7.61 9.97 1.42
N CYS A 239 8.66 10.70 1.80
CA CYS A 239 8.67 12.16 1.81
C CYS A 239 9.32 12.70 0.53
N PRO A 240 8.53 13.22 -0.43
CA PRO A 240 9.07 13.81 -1.64
C PRO A 240 9.42 15.30 -1.49
N THR A 241 10.33 15.78 -2.32
CA THR A 241 10.60 17.19 -2.55
C THR A 241 11.08 17.40 -3.97
N THR A 242 10.48 18.35 -4.67
CA THR A 242 10.86 18.70 -6.03
C THR A 242 11.78 19.91 -6.01
N ILE A 243 12.91 19.82 -6.70
CA ILE A 243 13.87 20.91 -6.86
C ILE A 243 14.01 21.31 -8.34
N PRO A 244 14.18 22.61 -8.64
CA PRO A 244 14.41 23.08 -9.99
C PRO A 244 15.82 22.73 -10.47
N THR A 245 15.96 22.41 -11.75
CA THR A 245 17.23 21.98 -12.35
C THR A 245 17.41 22.55 -13.76
N GLN A 246 18.66 22.75 -14.16
CA GLN A 246 19.01 22.97 -15.56
C GLN A 246 19.04 21.63 -16.29
N ARG A 247 18.64 21.61 -17.56
CA ARG A 247 18.68 20.41 -18.42
C ARG A 247 20.09 19.91 -18.65
N ASP A 248 20.21 18.62 -18.92
CA ASP A 248 21.43 17.91 -19.34
C ASP A 248 22.65 18.22 -18.43
N SER A 249 22.41 18.21 -17.12
CA SER A 249 23.34 18.70 -16.13
C SER A 249 23.46 17.74 -14.95
N VAL A 250 24.69 17.59 -14.43
CA VAL A 250 24.96 16.75 -13.26
C VAL A 250 24.92 17.60 -11.99
N TYR A 251 24.11 17.18 -11.02
CA TYR A 251 24.01 17.79 -9.70
C TYR A 251 24.51 16.86 -8.62
N THR A 252 25.13 17.43 -7.59
CA THR A 252 25.29 16.80 -6.28
C THR A 252 24.33 17.46 -5.30
N TYR A 253 23.76 16.70 -4.39
CA TYR A 253 22.88 17.24 -3.36
C TYR A 253 23.16 16.62 -1.99
N ARG A 254 22.84 17.37 -0.95
CA ARG A 254 22.78 16.92 0.44
C ARG A 254 21.34 17.08 0.93
N LEU A 255 20.70 15.96 1.22
CA LEU A 255 19.46 15.91 1.98
C LEU A 255 19.82 15.93 3.46
N THR A 256 19.40 16.94 4.20
CA THR A 256 19.47 16.99 5.66
C THR A 256 18.06 16.80 6.21
N VAL A 257 17.88 15.89 7.16
CA VAL A 257 16.63 15.73 7.91
C VAL A 257 16.87 16.09 9.36
N ARG A 258 15.85 16.63 10.01
CA ARG A 258 15.89 17.08 11.40
C ARG A 258 14.64 16.61 12.13
N ASP A 259 14.78 16.15 13.36
CA ASP A 259 13.67 15.85 14.27
C ASP A 259 13.19 17.11 15.03
N SER A 260 12.18 16.98 15.89
CA SER A 260 11.66 18.12 16.67
C SER A 260 12.60 18.58 17.77
N MET A 261 13.53 17.72 18.20
CA MET A 261 14.56 17.98 19.21
C MET A 261 15.79 18.71 18.64
N GLY A 262 15.89 18.81 17.32
CA GLY A 262 16.97 19.46 16.59
C GLY A 262 18.15 18.56 16.23
N ASN A 263 18.06 17.24 16.43
CA ASN A 263 19.06 16.30 15.95
C ASN A 263 18.97 16.19 14.42
N GLU A 264 20.12 16.11 13.75
CA GLU A 264 20.20 16.13 12.29
C GLU A 264 21.02 14.96 11.75
N SER A 265 20.53 14.38 10.66
CA SER A 265 21.31 13.47 9.82
C SER A 265 21.28 13.92 8.37
N PHE A 266 22.15 13.33 7.55
CA PHE A 266 22.23 13.70 6.15
C PHE A 266 22.54 12.53 5.23
N PHE A 267 22.10 12.67 3.98
CA PHE A 267 22.40 11.78 2.87
C PHE A 267 22.94 12.60 1.70
N ASP A 268 24.10 12.19 1.19
CA ASP A 268 24.70 12.79 0.00
C ASP A 268 24.37 11.96 -1.24
N GLY A 269 23.86 12.63 -2.27
CA GLY A 269 23.50 12.00 -3.54
C GLY A 269 23.98 12.79 -4.74
N SER A 270 23.82 12.18 -5.91
CA SER A 270 24.01 12.86 -7.19
C SER A 270 22.99 12.38 -8.20
N PHE A 271 22.66 13.23 -9.16
CA PHE A 271 21.74 12.88 -10.24
C PHE A 271 22.10 13.59 -11.53
N MET A 272 21.66 12.99 -12.64
CA MET A 272 21.64 13.63 -13.94
C MET A 272 20.25 14.20 -14.18
N SER A 273 20.15 15.49 -14.47
CA SER A 273 18.89 16.12 -14.83
C SER A 273 18.39 15.65 -16.20
N TRP A 274 17.15 16.00 -16.52
CA TRP A 274 16.53 15.58 -17.77
C TRP A 274 17.33 16.02 -19.00
N LYS A 275 17.45 15.14 -19.99
CA LYS A 275 18.05 15.42 -21.30
C LYS A 275 17.11 14.98 -22.42
N PRO A 276 17.23 15.57 -23.63
CA PRO A 276 16.44 15.15 -24.78
C PRO A 276 16.51 13.63 -25.01
N GLY A 277 15.35 12.99 -25.11
CA GLY A 277 15.22 11.54 -25.24
C GLY A 277 14.99 10.79 -23.93
N THR A 278 15.04 11.46 -22.77
CA THR A 278 14.60 10.85 -21.51
C THR A 278 13.07 10.93 -21.40
N PRO A 279 12.36 9.82 -21.14
CA PRO A 279 10.92 9.88 -20.89
C PRO A 279 10.66 10.69 -19.62
N THR A 280 9.82 11.72 -19.71
CA THR A 280 9.21 12.37 -18.54
C THR A 280 8.00 11.55 -18.10
N PRO A 281 7.70 11.48 -16.80
CA PRO A 281 6.35 11.11 -16.35
C PRO A 281 5.35 11.98 -17.12
N ILE A 282 4.35 11.37 -17.74
CA ILE A 282 3.34 12.09 -18.50
C ILE A 282 2.37 12.67 -17.48
N ASP A 283 2.50 13.95 -17.14
CA ASP A 283 1.34 14.71 -16.64
C ASP A 283 0.39 14.84 -17.82
N GLU A 284 -0.72 14.11 -17.79
CA GLU A 284 -1.83 14.36 -18.72
C GLU A 284 -2.27 15.82 -18.57
N PRO A 285 -2.31 16.62 -19.65
CA PRO A 285 -2.75 18.01 -19.56
C PRO A 285 -4.26 18.05 -19.32
N VAL A 286 -4.67 18.53 -18.16
CA VAL A 286 -6.05 18.95 -17.89
C VAL A 286 -6.36 20.20 -18.75
N PRO A 287 -7.46 20.23 -19.53
CA PRO A 287 -7.80 21.39 -20.37
C PRO A 287 -8.06 22.66 -19.55
N GLU A 288 -7.59 23.78 -20.08
CA GLU A 288 -7.43 25.10 -19.45
C GLU A 288 -8.73 25.90 -19.19
N ASP A 289 -9.86 25.27 -18.87
CA ASP A 289 -11.12 26.01 -18.62
C ASP A 289 -12.03 25.43 -17.52
N ALA A 290 -11.46 24.79 -16.51
CA ALA A 290 -12.18 24.43 -15.29
C ALA A 290 -11.59 25.16 -14.06
N SER A 291 -12.50 25.78 -13.29
CA SER A 291 -12.29 26.34 -11.95
C SER A 291 -11.38 25.46 -11.07
N PRO A 292 -10.64 26.02 -10.08
CA PRO A 292 -9.55 25.34 -9.42
C PRO A 292 -10.03 24.05 -8.74
N ALA A 293 -9.73 22.91 -9.36
CA ALA A 293 -9.92 21.60 -8.77
C ALA A 293 -8.71 21.31 -7.87
N THR A 294 -9.03 20.93 -6.63
CA THR A 294 -8.13 20.34 -5.63
C THR A 294 -7.22 19.27 -6.27
N PRO A 295 -5.94 19.14 -5.88
CA PRO A 295 -5.04 18.16 -6.48
C PRO A 295 -5.63 16.77 -6.29
N THR A 296 -6.00 16.11 -7.38
CA THR A 296 -6.42 14.72 -7.34
C THR A 296 -5.17 13.90 -7.53
N GLU A 297 -4.59 13.45 -6.41
CA GLU A 297 -3.63 12.36 -6.37
C GLU A 297 -4.24 11.17 -7.15
N PRO A 298 -3.46 10.41 -7.96
CA PRO A 298 -4.01 9.24 -8.64
C PRO A 298 -4.56 8.30 -7.57
N ILE A 299 -5.88 8.14 -7.56
CA ILE A 299 -6.57 7.20 -6.69
C ILE A 299 -6.12 5.81 -7.15
N VAL A 300 -5.14 5.24 -6.45
CA VAL A 300 -4.82 3.82 -6.60
C VAL A 300 -6.04 3.09 -6.05
N GLU A 301 -6.89 2.61 -6.95
CA GLU A 301 -8.10 1.89 -6.56
C GLU A 301 -7.68 0.70 -5.67
N PRO A 302 -8.35 0.47 -4.54
CA PRO A 302 -7.98 -0.63 -3.65
C PRO A 302 -8.15 -1.98 -4.35
N LEU A 303 -7.32 -2.96 -3.97
CA LEU A 303 -7.56 -4.35 -4.34
C LEU A 303 -8.67 -4.91 -3.44
N VAL A 304 -9.83 -5.17 -4.02
CA VAL A 304 -11.02 -5.62 -3.31
C VAL A 304 -11.13 -7.12 -3.43
N ILE A 305 -11.17 -7.82 -2.29
CA ILE A 305 -11.60 -9.22 -2.22
C ILE A 305 -13.12 -9.27 -2.04
N SER A 306 -13.77 -10.11 -2.82
CA SER A 306 -15.22 -10.31 -2.78
C SER A 306 -15.57 -11.79 -2.91
N GLN A 307 -16.82 -12.13 -2.58
CA GLN A 307 -17.35 -13.50 -2.68
C GLN A 307 -16.52 -14.58 -1.96
N ALA A 308 -15.72 -14.18 -0.95
CA ALA A 308 -14.95 -15.13 -0.18
C ALA A 308 -15.88 -16.06 0.59
N GLN A 309 -15.72 -17.36 0.40
CA GLN A 309 -16.57 -18.38 1.03
C GLN A 309 -15.82 -19.69 1.26
N VAL A 310 -16.26 -20.39 2.31
CA VAL A 310 -15.82 -21.76 2.61
C VAL A 310 -16.64 -22.71 1.75
N VAL A 311 -15.98 -23.41 0.83
CA VAL A 311 -16.62 -24.34 -0.12
C VAL A 311 -16.88 -25.69 0.52
N SER A 312 -15.86 -26.26 1.16
CA SER A 312 -15.95 -27.56 1.83
C SER A 312 -14.92 -27.67 2.93
N THR A 313 -15.29 -28.39 4.00
CA THR A 313 -14.41 -28.66 5.13
C THR A 313 -14.60 -30.07 5.64
N ASP A 314 -13.51 -30.68 6.09
CA ASP A 314 -13.53 -31.93 6.86
C ASP A 314 -12.37 -31.91 7.89
N THR A 315 -12.09 -33.05 8.51
CA THR A 315 -11.02 -33.17 9.50
C THR A 315 -9.61 -33.19 8.89
N HIS A 316 -9.46 -33.08 7.58
CA HIS A 316 -8.20 -33.16 6.84
C HIS A 316 -8.01 -32.03 5.82
N SER A 317 -9.03 -31.23 5.55
CA SER A 317 -8.95 -30.16 4.56
C SER A 317 -9.96 -29.04 4.78
N ALA A 318 -9.61 -27.85 4.27
CA ALA A 318 -10.50 -26.73 4.09
C ALA A 318 -10.29 -26.12 2.70
N LYS A 319 -11.37 -26.00 1.92
CA LYS A 319 -11.38 -25.43 0.57
C LYS A 319 -12.09 -24.10 0.57
N ILE A 320 -11.40 -23.05 0.13
CA ILE A 320 -11.86 -21.67 0.17
C ILE A 320 -11.78 -21.09 -1.24
N THR A 321 -12.78 -20.30 -1.63
CA THR A 321 -12.80 -19.56 -2.89
C THR A 321 -13.10 -18.08 -2.66
N TRP A 322 -12.56 -17.21 -3.49
CA TRP A 322 -12.80 -15.76 -3.48
C TRP A 322 -12.53 -15.15 -4.85
N GLU A 323 -12.96 -13.90 -5.05
CA GLU A 323 -12.70 -13.12 -6.25
C GLU A 323 -11.99 -11.80 -5.93
N THR A 324 -11.18 -11.29 -6.85
CA THR A 324 -10.55 -9.97 -6.78
C THR A 324 -11.00 -9.07 -7.93
N ASN A 325 -11.05 -7.75 -7.70
CA ASN A 325 -11.38 -6.78 -8.77
C ASN A 325 -10.24 -6.59 -9.80
N ARG A 326 -9.03 -7.07 -9.51
CA ARG A 326 -7.88 -7.10 -10.42
C ARG A 326 -7.12 -8.43 -10.29
N ALA A 327 -6.37 -8.80 -11.34
CA ALA A 327 -5.58 -10.03 -11.30
C ALA A 327 -4.50 -9.93 -10.21
N ALA A 328 -4.52 -10.90 -9.30
CA ALA A 328 -3.66 -10.91 -8.11
C ALA A 328 -3.20 -12.34 -7.79
N ASP A 329 -2.16 -12.47 -6.98
CA ASP A 329 -1.77 -13.76 -6.42
C ASP A 329 -2.73 -14.22 -5.31
N SER A 330 -2.48 -15.41 -4.78
CA SER A 330 -3.33 -16.10 -3.84
C SER A 330 -2.54 -16.63 -2.65
N VAL A 331 -2.96 -16.26 -1.43
CA VAL A 331 -2.47 -16.87 -0.18
C VAL A 331 -3.67 -17.25 0.68
N LEU A 332 -3.75 -18.51 1.08
CA LEU A 332 -4.72 -19.00 2.06
C LEU A 332 -3.98 -19.41 3.32
N ILE A 333 -4.39 -18.85 4.46
CA ILE A 333 -3.89 -19.21 5.78
C ILE A 333 -5.05 -19.79 6.58
N ILE A 334 -4.88 -21.00 7.13
CA ILE A 334 -5.79 -21.58 8.10
C ILE A 334 -5.20 -21.40 9.48
N SER A 335 -5.98 -20.85 10.42
CA SER A 335 -5.56 -20.59 11.80
C SER A 335 -6.61 -21.00 12.82
N THR A 336 -6.16 -21.20 14.06
CA THR A 336 -7.05 -21.46 15.21
C THR A 336 -7.57 -20.17 15.85
N ASP A 337 -7.04 -19.01 15.44
CA ASP A 337 -7.48 -17.68 15.87
C ASP A 337 -7.81 -16.77 14.67
N SER A 338 -8.64 -15.75 14.92
CA SER A 338 -9.15 -14.84 13.91
C SER A 338 -8.10 -13.90 13.31
N LEU A 339 -6.87 -13.91 13.82
CA LEU A 339 -5.80 -12.98 13.44
C LEU A 339 -4.78 -13.62 12.51
N GLY A 340 -4.88 -14.93 12.28
CA GLY A 340 -3.89 -15.68 11.53
C GLY A 340 -2.57 -15.88 12.27
N VAL A 341 -2.51 -15.64 13.58
CA VAL A 341 -1.25 -15.67 14.36
C VAL A 341 -0.82 -17.10 14.68
N ASN A 342 -1.78 -17.99 14.95
CA ASN A 342 -1.56 -19.42 15.12
C ASN A 342 -1.99 -20.11 13.82
N ASP A 343 -1.22 -19.89 12.76
CA ASP A 343 -1.43 -20.60 11.50
C ASP A 343 -1.07 -22.08 11.65
N ILE A 344 -1.94 -22.93 11.11
CA ILE A 344 -1.76 -24.38 11.07
C ILE A 344 -1.58 -24.87 9.64
N ALA A 345 -1.89 -24.05 8.65
CA ALA A 345 -1.54 -24.26 7.25
C ALA A 345 -1.48 -22.94 6.48
N THR A 346 -0.53 -22.85 5.55
CA THR A 346 -0.44 -21.77 4.58
C THR A 346 -0.28 -22.37 3.18
N VAL A 347 -1.15 -21.98 2.24
CA VAL A 347 -1.11 -22.38 0.83
C VAL A 347 -0.94 -21.13 -0.02
N ARG A 348 -0.10 -21.22 -1.06
CA ARG A 348 0.21 -20.10 -1.95
C ARG A 348 0.04 -20.52 -3.40
N ASP A 349 -0.44 -19.60 -4.22
CA ASP A 349 -0.45 -19.69 -5.67
C ASP A 349 -0.08 -18.31 -6.24
N ASP A 350 1.09 -18.22 -6.87
CA ASP A 350 1.64 -16.97 -7.40
C ASP A 350 0.99 -16.56 -8.74
N THR A 351 0.03 -17.35 -9.24
CA THR A 351 -0.72 -17.05 -10.46
C THR A 351 -1.55 -15.79 -10.27
N HIS A 352 -1.32 -14.78 -11.11
CA HIS A 352 -2.17 -13.59 -11.14
C HIS A 352 -3.50 -13.90 -11.83
N GLU A 353 -4.57 -13.95 -11.04
CA GLU A 353 -5.92 -14.26 -11.51
C GLU A 353 -7.00 -13.50 -10.75
N LEU A 354 -8.23 -13.55 -11.25
CA LEU A 354 -9.37 -12.85 -10.65
C LEU A 354 -10.22 -13.74 -9.76
N VAL A 355 -10.17 -15.05 -9.99
CA VAL A 355 -10.94 -16.03 -9.23
C VAL A 355 -9.98 -17.04 -8.65
N HIS A 356 -10.07 -17.19 -7.34
CA HIS A 356 -9.10 -17.91 -6.53
C HIS A 356 -9.81 -19.05 -5.84
N THR A 357 -9.20 -20.24 -5.87
CA THR A 357 -9.68 -21.38 -5.10
C THR A 357 -8.48 -22.16 -4.60
N LEU A 358 -8.29 -22.19 -3.28
CA LEU A 358 -7.23 -22.93 -2.62
C LEU A 358 -7.79 -23.97 -1.64
N THR A 359 -7.13 -25.12 -1.58
CA THR A 359 -7.41 -26.17 -0.60
C THR A 359 -6.21 -26.31 0.33
N ALA A 360 -6.43 -26.05 1.62
CA ALA A 360 -5.46 -26.35 2.66
C ALA A 360 -5.65 -27.80 3.12
N ASN A 361 -4.66 -28.66 2.88
CA ASN A 361 -4.63 -30.03 3.39
C ASN A 361 -3.98 -30.02 4.77
N VAL A 362 -4.81 -30.03 5.81
CA VAL A 362 -4.40 -29.85 7.21
C VAL A 362 -5.29 -30.65 8.14
N ALA A 363 -4.71 -31.23 9.19
CA ALA A 363 -5.48 -31.95 10.19
C ALA A 363 -6.30 -30.97 11.04
N LEU A 364 -7.63 -31.10 10.97
CA LEU A 364 -8.59 -30.27 11.68
C LEU A 364 -9.41 -31.13 12.66
N VAL A 365 -9.70 -30.56 13.82
CA VAL A 365 -10.42 -31.25 14.88
C VAL A 365 -11.92 -31.04 14.70
N ALA A 366 -12.69 -32.14 14.78
CA ALA A 366 -14.15 -32.06 14.74
C ALA A 366 -14.69 -31.23 15.90
N ASN A 367 -15.77 -30.48 15.64
CA ASN A 367 -16.38 -29.51 16.56
C ASN A 367 -15.46 -28.36 16.99
N ALA A 368 -14.44 -28.03 16.21
CA ALA A 368 -13.59 -26.86 16.45
C ALA A 368 -13.82 -25.78 15.37
N ASN A 369 -13.79 -24.52 15.81
CA ASN A 369 -13.80 -23.36 14.92
C ASN A 369 -12.39 -23.03 14.45
N TYR A 370 -12.29 -22.67 13.18
CA TYR A 370 -11.07 -22.23 12.52
C TYR A 370 -11.35 -20.97 11.73
N TYR A 371 -10.28 -20.31 11.31
CA TYR A 371 -10.33 -19.13 10.47
C TYR A 371 -9.53 -19.37 9.19
N ALA A 372 -10.06 -18.91 8.07
CA ALA A 372 -9.38 -18.85 6.78
C ALA A 372 -9.13 -17.39 6.44
N THR A 373 -7.86 -16.97 6.45
CA THR A 373 -7.45 -15.65 5.96
C THR A 373 -6.98 -15.81 4.52
N VAL A 374 -7.67 -15.14 3.60
CA VAL A 374 -7.28 -15.03 2.20
C VAL A 374 -6.58 -13.70 1.99
N LEU A 375 -5.43 -13.73 1.32
CA LEU A 375 -4.67 -12.56 0.91
C LEU A 375 -4.45 -12.63 -0.60
N SER A 376 -4.52 -11.48 -1.23
CA SER A 376 -4.20 -11.33 -2.65
C SER A 376 -3.36 -10.07 -2.85
N ARG A 377 -2.38 -10.16 -3.75
CA ARG A 377 -1.51 -9.06 -4.14
C ARG A 377 -1.50 -8.92 -5.66
N ASP A 378 -1.78 -7.73 -6.17
CA ASP A 378 -1.69 -7.47 -7.61
C ASP A 378 -0.24 -7.23 -8.08
N ALA A 379 -0.07 -7.07 -9.39
CA ALA A 379 1.24 -6.85 -10.01
C ALA A 379 1.90 -5.53 -9.56
N GLN A 380 1.13 -4.60 -8.98
CA GLN A 380 1.57 -3.33 -8.43
C GLN A 380 1.80 -3.40 -6.91
N ALA A 381 1.75 -4.61 -6.34
CA ALA A 381 1.90 -4.91 -4.91
C ALA A 381 0.80 -4.35 -4.00
N VAL A 382 -0.37 -3.96 -4.54
CA VAL A 382 -1.53 -3.57 -3.74
C VAL A 382 -2.13 -4.82 -3.11
N LEU A 383 -2.40 -4.76 -1.80
CA LEU A 383 -2.89 -5.90 -1.01
C LEU A 383 -4.40 -5.83 -0.79
N GLY A 384 -5.05 -6.99 -0.87
CA GLY A 384 -6.39 -7.25 -0.39
C GLY A 384 -6.35 -8.38 0.62
N VAL A 385 -7.13 -8.28 1.70
CA VAL A 385 -7.18 -9.30 2.76
C VAL A 385 -8.62 -9.49 3.21
N GLN A 386 -9.03 -10.74 3.41
CA GLN A 386 -10.33 -11.07 4.01
C GLN A 386 -10.20 -12.31 4.90
N ALA A 387 -10.91 -12.32 6.03
CA ALA A 387 -10.96 -13.48 6.92
C ALA A 387 -12.37 -14.07 6.98
N LEU A 388 -12.45 -15.40 6.99
CA LEU A 388 -13.68 -16.20 7.12
C LEU A 388 -13.55 -17.08 8.35
N SER A 389 -14.62 -17.26 9.11
CA SER A 389 -14.69 -18.27 10.16
C SER A 389 -15.45 -19.51 9.68
N PHE A 390 -15.02 -20.70 10.07
CA PHE A 390 -15.74 -21.94 9.78
C PHE A 390 -15.62 -22.97 10.91
N LEU A 391 -16.63 -23.83 11.03
CA LEU A 391 -16.70 -24.90 12.02
C LEU A 391 -16.50 -26.25 11.32
N ILE A 392 -15.68 -27.13 11.91
CA ILE A 392 -15.64 -28.53 11.47
C ILE A 392 -16.77 -29.30 12.14
N PRO A 393 -17.68 -29.95 11.39
CA PRO A 393 -18.80 -30.68 11.96
C PRO A 393 -18.35 -31.94 12.73
N ALA A 394 -19.18 -32.40 13.67
CA ALA A 394 -18.92 -33.56 14.55
C ALA A 394 -18.70 -34.90 13.82
N SER A 395 -19.08 -34.99 12.55
CA SER A 395 -18.98 -36.19 11.71
C SER A 395 -19.09 -35.77 10.25
N SER A 396 -18.08 -36.10 9.43
CA SER A 396 -18.07 -35.78 8.01
C SER A 396 -19.02 -36.70 7.25
N THR A 397 -19.96 -36.13 6.50
CA THR A 397 -20.41 -36.80 5.28
C THR A 397 -19.39 -36.40 4.23
N GLU A 398 -18.58 -37.36 3.79
CA GLU A 398 -17.62 -37.17 2.70
C GLU A 398 -18.30 -36.53 1.49
N ILE A 399 -17.88 -35.31 1.14
CA ILE A 399 -17.86 -34.89 -0.25
C ILE A 399 -16.37 -34.72 -0.56
N ILE A 400 -15.74 -35.83 -0.96
CA ILE A 400 -14.40 -35.82 -1.53
C ILE A 400 -14.52 -35.06 -2.85
N SER A 401 -14.19 -33.77 -2.84
CA SER A 401 -13.75 -33.07 -4.05
C SER A 401 -12.23 -33.22 -4.09
N GLU A 402 -11.75 -34.33 -4.66
CA GLU A 402 -10.33 -34.51 -4.96
C GLU A 402 -9.82 -33.28 -5.73
N GLN A 403 -8.78 -32.66 -5.19
CA GLN A 403 -8.05 -31.58 -5.85
C GLN A 403 -7.44 -32.13 -7.14
N PRO A 404 -7.71 -31.53 -8.32
CA PRO A 404 -7.02 -31.93 -9.54
C PRO A 404 -5.53 -31.63 -9.39
N SER A 405 -4.72 -32.69 -9.31
CA SER A 405 -3.31 -32.57 -9.64
C SER A 405 -3.20 -32.15 -11.11
N SER A 406 -2.36 -31.15 -11.37
CA SER A 406 -2.11 -30.55 -12.67
C SER A 406 -1.78 -31.60 -13.74
N GLY A 407 -2.79 -32.03 -14.49
CA GLY A 407 -2.65 -32.96 -15.62
C GLY A 407 -3.28 -32.46 -16.92
N VAL A 408 -4.14 -31.44 -16.86
CA VAL A 408 -4.79 -30.88 -18.05
C VAL A 408 -3.84 -29.92 -18.74
N VAL A 409 -3.55 -30.19 -20.02
CA VAL A 409 -2.76 -29.29 -20.86
C VAL A 409 -3.73 -28.39 -21.62
N VAL A 410 -3.56 -27.08 -21.44
CA VAL A 410 -4.25 -26.05 -22.24
C VAL A 410 -3.29 -25.62 -23.34
N PHE A 411 -3.79 -25.56 -24.57
CA PHE A 411 -3.07 -25.08 -25.74
C PHE A 411 -3.73 -23.80 -26.24
N ALA A 412 -2.90 -22.80 -26.59
CA ALA A 412 -3.34 -21.63 -27.32
C ALA A 412 -2.74 -21.67 -28.73
N SER A 413 -3.59 -21.51 -29.76
CA SER A 413 -3.10 -21.22 -31.11
C SER A 413 -2.75 -19.73 -31.24
N THR A 414 -1.74 -19.40 -32.04
CA THR A 414 -1.37 -18.01 -32.31
C THR A 414 -2.22 -17.44 -33.44
N ALA A 415 -2.80 -16.27 -33.21
CA ALA A 415 -3.55 -15.52 -34.20
C ALA A 415 -2.61 -14.83 -35.21
N ASN A 416 -2.77 -15.13 -36.49
CA ASN A 416 -2.11 -14.39 -37.58
C ASN A 416 -3.09 -13.38 -38.17
N GLY A 417 -3.24 -12.18 -37.60
CA GLY A 417 -3.85 -10.98 -38.21
C GLY A 417 -5.31 -11.04 -38.74
N THR A 418 -5.86 -12.22 -39.00
CA THR A 418 -7.17 -12.49 -39.62
C THR A 418 -7.90 -13.68 -39.00
N GLN A 419 -7.26 -14.44 -38.10
CA GLN A 419 -7.88 -15.54 -37.35
C GLN A 419 -7.73 -15.28 -35.86
N ALA A 420 -8.80 -15.47 -35.10
CA ALA A 420 -8.77 -15.39 -33.65
C ALA A 420 -7.95 -16.53 -33.04
N PRO A 421 -7.24 -16.29 -31.92
CA PRO A 421 -6.57 -17.36 -31.20
C PRO A 421 -7.62 -18.31 -30.61
N VAL A 422 -7.33 -19.61 -30.66
CA VAL A 422 -8.21 -20.65 -30.15
C VAL A 422 -7.54 -21.28 -28.94
N LEU A 423 -8.25 -21.30 -27.81
CA LEU A 423 -7.87 -22.11 -26.65
C LEU A 423 -8.50 -23.49 -26.77
N THR A 424 -7.74 -24.53 -26.43
CA THR A 424 -8.21 -25.91 -26.34
C THR A 424 -7.64 -26.56 -25.10
N TRP A 425 -8.45 -27.35 -24.39
CA TRP A 425 -8.04 -28.10 -23.21
C TRP A 425 -8.50 -29.55 -23.29
N GLN A 426 -8.04 -30.39 -22.36
CA GLN A 426 -8.51 -31.76 -22.23
C GLN A 426 -9.52 -31.86 -21.08
N ALA A 427 -10.48 -32.80 -21.21
CA ALA A 427 -11.39 -33.12 -20.12
C ALA A 427 -10.60 -33.60 -18.89
N SER A 428 -11.06 -33.22 -17.71
CA SER A 428 -10.49 -33.72 -16.46
C SER A 428 -10.76 -35.23 -16.34
N SER A 429 -9.82 -35.98 -15.75
CA SER A 429 -10.03 -37.40 -15.41
C SER A 429 -11.15 -37.61 -14.38
N LEU A 430 -11.57 -36.55 -13.68
CA LEU A 430 -12.65 -36.55 -12.70
C LEU A 430 -14.04 -36.33 -13.32
N GLY A 431 -14.13 -36.12 -14.64
CA GLY A 431 -15.38 -35.90 -15.36
C GLY A 431 -15.63 -34.43 -15.73
N GLU A 432 -16.75 -34.20 -16.40
CA GLU A 432 -17.14 -32.90 -16.95
C GLU A 432 -17.74 -31.99 -15.85
N PRO A 433 -17.38 -30.69 -15.78
CA PRO A 433 -17.98 -29.78 -14.82
C PRO A 433 -19.46 -29.55 -15.11
N ARG A 434 -20.29 -29.45 -14.06
CA ARG A 434 -21.75 -29.34 -14.16
C ARG A 434 -22.22 -28.13 -14.95
N ASN A 435 -21.58 -26.97 -14.76
CA ASN A 435 -21.91 -25.71 -15.42
C ASN A 435 -20.90 -25.33 -16.50
N GLY A 436 -20.13 -26.30 -17.01
CA GLY A 436 -19.13 -26.07 -18.05
C GLY A 436 -17.88 -25.35 -17.53
N TYR A 437 -17.30 -24.50 -18.37
CA TYR A 437 -16.05 -23.81 -18.12
C TYR A 437 -16.20 -22.29 -18.21
N ARG A 438 -15.33 -21.57 -17.52
CA ARG A 438 -15.11 -20.13 -17.70
C ARG A 438 -13.67 -19.92 -18.17
N VAL A 439 -13.48 -19.08 -19.17
CA VAL A 439 -12.17 -18.69 -19.69
C VAL A 439 -12.00 -17.19 -19.50
N ASP A 440 -11.03 -16.81 -18.68
CA ASP A 440 -10.70 -15.39 -18.47
C ASP A 440 -9.41 -15.05 -19.22
N VAL A 441 -9.41 -13.87 -19.85
CA VAL A 441 -8.30 -13.34 -20.64
C VAL A 441 -7.87 -12.02 -20.01
N ILE A 442 -6.63 -11.99 -19.57
CA ILE A 442 -6.03 -10.92 -18.79
C ILE A 442 -4.92 -10.27 -19.62
N ASP A 443 -4.86 -8.93 -19.64
CA ASP A 443 -3.78 -8.21 -20.32
C ASP A 443 -2.46 -8.25 -19.52
N ALA A 444 -1.39 -7.67 -20.08
CA ALA A 444 -0.09 -7.60 -19.42
C ALA A 444 -0.08 -6.69 -18.17
N GLN A 445 -1.13 -5.90 -17.95
CA GLN A 445 -1.30 -5.01 -16.80
C GLN A 445 -2.12 -5.65 -15.67
N GLY A 446 -2.69 -6.85 -15.89
CA GLY A 446 -3.50 -7.57 -14.90
C GLY A 446 -5.00 -7.26 -14.97
N ASN A 447 -5.48 -6.60 -16.02
CA ASN A 447 -6.90 -6.27 -16.17
C ASN A 447 -7.64 -7.39 -16.92
N LEU A 448 -8.88 -7.66 -16.51
CA LEU A 448 -9.78 -8.53 -17.26
C LEU A 448 -10.15 -7.86 -18.59
N VAL A 449 -9.73 -8.47 -19.70
CA VAL A 449 -10.11 -8.01 -21.03
C VAL A 449 -11.38 -8.72 -21.50
N ARG A 450 -11.50 -10.01 -21.18
CA ARG A 450 -12.64 -10.83 -21.62
C ARG A 450 -12.86 -12.02 -20.69
N SER A 451 -14.12 -12.36 -20.46
CA SER A 451 -14.55 -13.61 -19.83
C SER A 451 -15.52 -14.35 -20.74
N ILE A 452 -15.33 -15.65 -20.93
CA ILE A 452 -16.10 -16.48 -21.84
C ILE A 452 -16.61 -17.72 -21.12
N THR A 453 -17.92 -17.96 -21.12
CA THR A 453 -18.51 -19.20 -20.62
C THR A 453 -18.62 -20.23 -21.74
N VAL A 454 -18.19 -21.46 -21.47
CA VAL A 454 -18.16 -22.57 -22.43
C VAL A 454 -18.96 -23.72 -21.84
N ALA A 455 -19.95 -24.23 -22.57
CA ALA A 455 -20.84 -25.29 -22.06
C ALA A 455 -20.08 -26.60 -21.78
N ALA A 456 -20.57 -27.38 -20.82
CA ALA A 456 -20.08 -28.73 -20.54
C ALA A 456 -20.08 -29.59 -21.82
N GLY A 457 -19.01 -30.35 -22.01
CA GLY A 457 -18.71 -31.17 -23.19
C GLY A 457 -17.84 -30.44 -24.23
N ASN A 458 -17.78 -29.11 -24.20
CA ASN A 458 -16.97 -28.33 -25.11
C ASN A 458 -15.63 -27.96 -24.47
N HIS A 459 -14.56 -28.27 -25.19
CA HIS A 459 -13.18 -28.15 -24.69
C HIS A 459 -12.33 -27.18 -25.52
N SER A 460 -12.99 -26.28 -26.25
CA SER A 460 -12.32 -25.30 -27.10
C SER A 460 -13.16 -24.04 -27.24
N VAL A 461 -12.48 -22.89 -27.34
CA VAL A 461 -13.11 -21.59 -27.53
C VAL A 461 -12.22 -20.67 -28.38
N ALA A 462 -12.83 -19.96 -29.33
CA ALA A 462 -12.16 -18.87 -30.04
C ALA A 462 -12.23 -17.59 -29.20
N ILE A 463 -11.12 -16.88 -29.08
CA ILE A 463 -11.05 -15.60 -28.37
C ILE A 463 -11.04 -14.48 -29.40
N ASP A 464 -12.22 -14.13 -29.90
CA ASP A 464 -12.35 -13.08 -30.92
C ASP A 464 -12.03 -11.69 -30.35
N GLU A 465 -11.78 -10.71 -31.25
CA GLU A 465 -11.73 -9.27 -30.94
C GLU A 465 -10.64 -8.82 -29.96
N LEU A 466 -9.55 -9.57 -29.81
CA LEU A 466 -8.38 -9.08 -29.09
C LEU A 466 -7.55 -8.12 -29.96
N GLU A 467 -7.14 -7.00 -29.36
CA GLU A 467 -6.15 -6.12 -29.96
C GLU A 467 -4.77 -6.80 -30.01
N GLY A 468 -3.85 -6.24 -30.80
CA GLY A 468 -2.50 -6.79 -30.86
C GLY A 468 -1.72 -6.54 -29.56
N GLY A 469 -1.38 -7.61 -28.86
CA GLY A 469 -0.76 -7.56 -27.53
C GLY A 469 -0.40 -8.94 -26.99
N ALA A 470 0.11 -8.96 -25.76
CA ALA A 470 0.37 -10.17 -24.99
C ALA A 470 -0.68 -10.28 -23.88
N TYR A 471 -1.28 -11.47 -23.78
CA TYR A 471 -2.34 -11.78 -22.84
C TYR A 471 -2.04 -13.10 -22.13
N GLN A 472 -2.72 -13.30 -21.01
CA GLN A 472 -2.74 -14.54 -20.25
C GLN A 472 -4.17 -15.07 -20.23
N ALA A 473 -4.37 -16.33 -20.62
CA ALA A 473 -5.65 -16.99 -20.59
C ALA A 473 -5.68 -18.07 -19.50
N ILE A 474 -6.75 -18.10 -18.72
CA ILE A 474 -6.95 -19.04 -17.60
C ILE A 474 -8.28 -19.75 -17.82
N VAL A 475 -8.29 -21.07 -17.63
CA VAL A 475 -9.48 -21.91 -17.78
C VAL A 475 -9.90 -22.45 -16.42
N TYR A 476 -11.15 -22.22 -16.08
CA TYR A 476 -11.80 -22.69 -14.86
C TYR A 476 -12.89 -23.71 -15.19
N ALA A 477 -12.95 -24.79 -14.42
CA ALA A 477 -14.13 -25.63 -14.32
C ALA A 477 -15.16 -24.96 -13.42
N ASN A 478 -16.42 -24.90 -13.84
CA ASN A 478 -17.52 -24.34 -13.06
C ASN A 478 -18.42 -25.47 -12.53
N ASN A 479 -18.34 -25.74 -11.24
CA ASN A 479 -19.21 -26.68 -10.56
C ASN A 479 -20.12 -25.92 -9.60
N ASP A 480 -21.38 -25.77 -9.99
CA ASP A 480 -22.42 -25.15 -9.14
C ASP A 480 -22.03 -23.74 -8.64
N GLY A 481 -21.30 -22.97 -9.46
CA GLY A 481 -20.86 -21.60 -9.16
C GLY A 481 -19.45 -21.51 -8.57
N VAL A 482 -18.84 -22.63 -8.18
CA VAL A 482 -17.45 -22.69 -7.73
C VAL A 482 -16.55 -22.85 -8.94
N LEU A 483 -15.60 -21.91 -9.10
CA LEU A 483 -14.66 -21.87 -10.20
C LEU A 483 -13.30 -22.40 -9.77
N GLU A 484 -12.83 -23.43 -10.47
CA GLU A 484 -11.58 -24.11 -10.16
C GLU A 484 -10.66 -24.13 -11.36
N LYS A 485 -9.48 -23.56 -11.21
CA LYS A 485 -8.46 -23.55 -12.27
C LYS A 485 -8.05 -24.98 -12.60
N ILE A 486 -8.16 -25.36 -13.88
CA ILE A 486 -7.87 -26.75 -14.32
C ILE A 486 -6.44 -26.94 -14.82
N ALA A 487 -5.73 -25.85 -15.13
CA ALA A 487 -4.39 -25.87 -15.66
C ALA A 487 -3.64 -24.57 -15.37
N LYS A 488 -2.31 -24.59 -15.54
CA LYS A 488 -1.51 -23.36 -15.52
C LYS A 488 -1.97 -22.40 -16.61
N PRO A 489 -1.93 -21.08 -16.36
CA PRO A 489 -2.25 -20.08 -17.38
C PRO A 489 -1.41 -20.24 -18.65
N VAL A 490 -2.02 -19.87 -19.78
CA VAL A 490 -1.37 -19.96 -21.10
C VAL A 490 -1.21 -18.57 -21.68
N ALA A 491 -0.01 -18.29 -22.19
CA ALA A 491 0.26 -17.05 -22.90
C ALA A 491 -0.43 -17.04 -24.27
N VAL A 492 -1.18 -15.98 -24.55
CA VAL A 492 -1.83 -15.71 -25.83
C VAL A 492 -1.20 -14.47 -26.44
N VAL A 493 -0.58 -14.60 -27.62
CA VAL A 493 0.03 -13.47 -28.32
C VAL A 493 -0.75 -13.20 -29.60
N VAL A 494 -1.28 -11.99 -29.71
CA VAL A 494 -1.97 -11.51 -30.91
C VAL A 494 -1.04 -10.57 -31.65
N LYS A 495 -0.59 -10.96 -32.84
CA LYS A 495 0.30 -10.12 -33.65
C LYS A 495 -0.46 -8.89 -34.13
N LYS A 496 0.06 -7.69 -33.83
CA LYS A 496 -0.41 -6.47 -34.47
C LYS A 496 -0.33 -6.65 -35.99
N PRO A 497 -1.38 -6.29 -36.76
CA PRO A 497 -1.27 -6.29 -38.21
C PRO A 497 -0.09 -5.41 -38.59
N VAL A 498 0.81 -5.95 -39.41
CA VAL A 498 1.92 -5.17 -39.97
C VAL A 498 1.27 -4.06 -40.80
N ILE A 499 1.25 -2.85 -40.27
CA ILE A 499 0.89 -1.68 -41.07
C ILE A 499 1.97 -1.60 -42.14
N ASP A 500 1.59 -1.85 -43.39
CA ASP A 500 2.46 -1.66 -44.54
C ASP A 500 2.76 -0.15 -44.66
N THR A 501 3.78 0.28 -43.93
CA THR A 501 4.30 1.65 -43.94
C THR A 501 4.68 2.05 -45.37
N TYR A 502 5.02 1.09 -46.23
CA TYR A 502 5.34 1.32 -47.64
C TYR A 502 4.11 1.79 -48.44
N ALA A 503 2.91 1.31 -48.14
CA ALA A 503 1.66 1.76 -48.76
C ALA A 503 1.21 3.14 -48.25
N LEU A 504 1.44 3.45 -46.96
CA LEU A 504 1.13 4.77 -46.38
C LEU A 504 2.08 5.88 -46.87
N ILE A 505 3.37 5.56 -47.06
CA ILE A 505 4.39 6.53 -47.49
C ILE A 505 4.29 6.84 -49.01
N LYS A 506 3.78 5.92 -49.83
CA LYS A 506 3.69 6.12 -51.29
C LYS A 506 2.65 7.17 -51.71
N LYS A 507 1.57 7.34 -50.94
CA LYS A 507 0.50 8.31 -51.25
C LYS A 507 0.96 9.78 -51.13
N PRO A 508 1.64 10.24 -50.09
CA PRO A 508 2.13 11.62 -50.06
C PRO A 508 3.32 11.86 -51.00
N ILE A 509 4.26 10.90 -51.14
CA ILE A 509 5.48 11.12 -51.95
C ILE A 509 5.20 11.22 -53.45
N VAL A 510 4.19 10.53 -53.98
CA VAL A 510 3.88 10.61 -55.42
C VAL A 510 2.95 11.78 -55.75
N TYR A 511 2.00 12.11 -54.85
CA TYR A 511 0.95 13.08 -55.16
C TYR A 511 1.32 14.53 -54.79
N ILE A 512 2.19 14.76 -53.79
CA ILE A 512 2.61 16.12 -53.40
C ILE A 512 3.50 16.79 -54.47
N PRO A 513 4.52 16.13 -55.05
CA PRO A 513 5.35 16.74 -56.09
C PRO A 513 4.55 17.02 -57.37
N SER A 514 3.62 16.13 -57.72
CA SER A 514 2.81 16.27 -58.94
C SER A 514 1.78 17.39 -58.81
N THR A 515 1.16 17.58 -57.65
CA THR A 515 0.28 18.74 -57.39
C THR A 515 1.05 20.06 -57.34
N LEU A 516 2.23 20.10 -56.71
CA LEU A 516 3.10 21.29 -56.73
C LEU A 516 3.58 21.62 -58.15
N PHE A 517 3.90 20.62 -58.97
CA PHE A 517 4.31 20.82 -60.36
C PHE A 517 3.17 21.38 -61.23
N VAL A 518 1.94 20.89 -61.04
CA VAL A 518 0.76 21.44 -61.73
C VAL A 518 0.49 22.89 -61.32
N MET A 519 0.61 23.20 -60.03
CA MET A 519 0.46 24.58 -59.53
C MET A 519 1.55 25.52 -60.07
N LEU A 520 2.79 25.06 -60.19
CA LEU A 520 3.88 25.82 -60.80
C LEU A 520 3.59 26.15 -62.27
N ILE A 521 3.15 25.16 -63.06
CA ILE A 521 2.80 25.36 -64.47
C ILE A 521 1.62 26.33 -64.60
N ALA A 522 0.59 26.18 -63.78
CA ALA A 522 -0.55 27.11 -63.77
C ALA A 522 -0.13 28.54 -63.41
N GLY A 523 0.74 28.70 -62.40
CA GLY A 523 1.31 29.98 -62.00
C GLY A 523 2.10 30.65 -63.11
N LEU A 524 2.99 29.90 -63.78
CA LEU A 524 3.77 30.38 -64.92
C LEU A 524 2.87 30.77 -66.11
N PHE A 525 1.80 30.01 -66.37
CA PHE A 525 0.84 30.32 -67.41
C PHE A 525 0.09 31.64 -67.12
N VAL A 526 -0.39 31.83 -65.90
CA VAL A 526 -1.06 33.08 -65.47
C VAL A 526 -0.09 34.27 -65.55
N TYR A 527 1.15 34.09 -65.10
CA TYR A 527 2.19 35.11 -65.16
C TYR A 527 2.48 35.53 -66.62
N SER A 528 2.64 34.56 -67.53
CA SER A 528 2.89 34.83 -68.95
C SER A 528 1.74 35.60 -69.62
N ARG A 529 0.48 35.31 -69.25
CA ARG A 529 -0.69 36.03 -69.76
C ARG A 529 -0.74 37.46 -69.25
N ARG A 530 -0.36 37.71 -67.98
CA ARG A 530 -0.26 39.08 -67.44
C ARG A 530 0.82 39.89 -68.17
N GLN A 531 1.99 39.30 -68.39
CA GLN A 531 3.09 39.97 -69.12
C GLN A 531 2.72 40.33 -70.56
N ARG A 532 1.93 39.49 -71.26
CA ARG A 532 1.44 39.83 -72.61
C ARG A 532 0.45 41.00 -72.63
N LYS A 533 -0.41 41.13 -71.61
CA LYS A 533 -1.34 42.28 -71.49
C LYS A 533 -0.62 43.60 -71.24
N VAL A 534 0.51 43.59 -70.54
CA VAL A 534 1.32 44.80 -70.29
C VAL A 534 2.03 45.29 -71.55
N LYS A 535 2.44 44.38 -72.45
CA LYS A 535 3.06 44.74 -73.74
C LYS A 535 2.11 45.22 -74.83
N THR A 536 0.79 45.12 -74.63
CA THR A 536 -0.21 45.66 -75.58
C THR A 536 -0.77 47.02 -75.15
N ALA A 537 -0.29 47.56 -74.03
CA ALA A 537 -0.68 48.86 -73.47
C ALA A 537 0.47 49.90 -73.54
N LEU A 538 1.49 49.63 -74.35
CA LEU A 538 2.65 50.47 -74.61
C LEU A 538 2.87 50.63 -76.11
#